data_AF-A0A2S8NSB1-F1
#
_entry.id   AF-A0A2S8NSB1-F1
#
_cell.length_a   1.000
_cell.length_b   1.000
_cell.length_c   1.000
_cell.angle_alpha   90.00
_cell.angle_beta   90.00
_cell.angle_gamma   90.00
#
_symmetry.space_group_name_H-M   'P 1'
#
loop_
_entity.id
_entity.type
_entity.pdbx_description
1 polymer ?
#
loop_
_entity_poly.entity_id
_entity_poly.type
_entity_poly.pdbx_seq_one_letter_code
_entity_poly.pdbx_strand_id
1 'polypeptide(L)'
;ASNVNKIMIDNKIQNKYTNKILSFLIDEKKYFLRILTPRECWLLMGFSNKDFDKASKVVSEIVSETQLYKQAGNSIVIDVLEKIFIKMFKTEKKN
;
A
#
# COMPACT_ATOMS: atom_id res chain seq x y z
N ALA A 1 32.05 -20.82 -0.32
CA ALA A 1 30.90 -21.63 -0.78
C ALA A 1 29.66 -21.15 -0.06
N SER A 2 28.77 -20.46 -0.80
CA SER A 2 27.32 -20.39 -0.57
C SER A 2 26.77 -20.31 0.87
N ASN A 3 26.89 -19.15 1.54
CA ASN A 3 25.90 -18.75 2.56
C ASN A 3 24.65 -18.20 1.86
N VAL A 4 24.01 -19.06 1.07
CA VAL A 4 22.68 -18.78 0.53
C VAL A 4 21.77 -18.84 1.75
N ASN A 5 21.31 -17.68 2.20
CA ASN A 5 20.21 -17.57 3.17
C ASN A 5 19.09 -18.48 2.68
N LYS A 6 19.00 -19.65 3.28
CA LYS A 6 18.00 -20.65 2.97
C LYS A 6 16.71 -20.12 3.56
N ILE A 7 16.01 -19.29 2.80
CA ILE A 7 14.63 -18.92 3.10
C ILE A 7 13.86 -20.25 3.03
N MET A 8 13.70 -20.88 4.18
CA MET A 8 12.85 -22.05 4.34
C MET A 8 11.41 -21.55 4.22
N ILE A 9 10.92 -21.47 2.99
CA ILE A 9 9.50 -21.21 2.74
C ILE A 9 8.79 -22.55 2.99
N ASP A 10 8.30 -22.74 4.21
CA ASP A 10 7.44 -23.87 4.55
C ASP A 10 6.08 -23.70 3.84
N ASN A 11 6.06 -23.98 2.54
CA ASN A 11 4.87 -24.00 1.67
C ASN A 11 3.91 -25.18 2.00
N LYS A 12 3.92 -25.70 3.23
CA LYS A 12 3.09 -26.83 3.65
C LYS A 12 1.66 -26.47 4.06
N ILE A 13 1.25 -25.21 3.93
CA ILE A 13 -0.15 -24.80 4.10
C ILE A 13 -0.57 -23.92 2.93
N GLN A 14 -0.68 -24.51 1.73
CA GLN A 14 -1.58 -23.99 0.71
C GLN A 14 -3.02 -24.34 1.11
N ASN A 15 -3.54 -23.70 2.17
CA ASN A 15 -4.98 -23.67 2.36
C ASN A 15 -5.52 -22.49 1.55
N LYS A 16 -6.12 -22.87 0.42
CA LYS A 16 -6.99 -22.07 -0.43
C LYS A 16 -7.99 -21.32 0.48
N TYR A 17 -7.76 -20.03 0.66
CA TYR A 17 -8.51 -19.10 1.53
C TYR A 17 -8.40 -19.39 3.04
N THR A 18 -7.37 -18.87 3.71
CA THR A 18 -7.55 -18.18 5.00
C THR A 18 -6.23 -17.53 5.48
N ASN A 19 -6.32 -16.21 5.69
CA ASN A 19 -5.37 -15.31 6.36
C ASN A 19 -4.16 -14.82 5.54
N LYS A 20 -4.27 -13.57 5.11
CA LYS A 20 -3.34 -12.70 4.33
C LYS A 20 -2.00 -12.42 5.03
N ILE A 21 -1.51 -13.34 5.84
CA ILE A 21 -0.30 -13.21 6.66
C ILE A 21 0.59 -14.43 6.41
N LEU A 22 1.68 -14.22 5.70
CA LEU A 22 2.73 -15.21 5.50
C LEU A 22 3.68 -15.14 6.69
N SER A 23 3.97 -16.28 7.34
CA SER A 23 5.01 -16.33 8.37
C SER A 23 6.26 -17.03 7.87
N PHE A 24 7.44 -16.54 8.26
CA PHE A 24 8.72 -17.17 7.95
C PHE A 24 9.69 -17.07 9.14
N LEU A 25 10.70 -17.95 9.16
CA LEU A 25 11.73 -18.00 10.20
C LEU A 25 13.03 -17.40 9.66
N ILE A 26 13.65 -16.50 10.41
CA ILE A 26 14.99 -15.97 10.16
C ILE A 26 15.73 -16.01 11.49
N ASP A 27 16.88 -16.70 11.53
CA ASP A 27 17.70 -16.89 12.73
C ASP A 27 16.89 -17.38 13.94
N GLU A 28 16.13 -18.46 13.74
CA GLU A 28 15.21 -19.06 14.72
C GLU A 28 14.08 -18.14 15.23
N LYS A 29 13.98 -16.92 14.70
CA LYS A 29 12.95 -15.95 15.05
C LYS A 29 11.84 -15.95 14.01
N LYS A 30 10.59 -15.95 14.49
CA LYS A 30 9.38 -15.94 13.65
C LYS A 30 8.99 -14.52 13.26
N TYR A 31 8.79 -14.31 11.97
CA TYR A 31 8.33 -13.06 11.38
C TYR A 31 7.01 -13.27 10.65
N PHE A 32 6.25 -12.19 10.50
CA PHE A 32 4.97 -12.16 9.81
C PHE A 32 5.00 -11.06 8.74
N LEU A 33 4.66 -11.44 7.51
CA LEU A 33 4.49 -10.57 6.38
C LEU A 33 3.01 -10.50 6.03
N ARG A 34 2.49 -9.27 5.96
CA ARG A 34 1.15 -9.01 5.45
C ARG A 34 1.22 -8.02 4.29
N ILE A 35 0.26 -8.14 3.39
CA ILE A 35 0.04 -7.13 2.35
C ILE A 35 -0.64 -5.92 3.00
N LEU A 36 -0.24 -4.71 2.59
CA LEU A 36 -0.91 -3.47 2.99
C LEU A 36 -2.40 -3.54 2.65
N THR A 37 -3.22 -2.91 3.47
CA THR A 37 -4.65 -2.72 3.20
C THR A 37 -4.85 -1.59 2.19
N PRO A 38 -6.01 -1.49 1.51
CA PRO A 38 -6.23 -0.40 0.58
C PRO A 38 -6.14 0.96 1.30
N ARG A 39 -6.66 1.05 2.53
CA ARG A 39 -6.58 2.26 3.36
C ARG A 39 -5.13 2.70 3.59
N GLU A 40 -4.24 1.76 3.92
CA GLU A 40 -2.81 2.05 4.12
C GLU A 40 -2.14 2.50 2.82
N CYS A 41 -2.49 1.91 1.68
CA CYS A 41 -2.00 2.37 0.38
C CYS A 41 -2.46 3.80 0.08
N TRP A 42 -3.70 4.17 0.41
CA TRP A 42 -4.20 5.54 0.22
C TRP A 42 -3.47 6.54 1.12
N LEU A 43 -3.26 6.19 2.39
CA LEU A 43 -2.48 7.01 3.32
C LEU A 43 -1.04 7.19 2.83
N LEU A 44 -0.41 6.13 2.30
CA LEU A 44 0.94 6.19 1.73
C LEU A 44 1.04 7.17 0.55
N MET A 45 -0.02 7.30 -0.24
CA MET A 45 -0.09 8.24 -1.37
C MET A 45 -0.42 9.67 -0.94
N GLY A 46 -0.62 9.93 0.35
CA GLY A 46 -0.93 11.24 0.93
C GLY A 46 -2.42 11.56 1.04
N PHE A 47 -3.32 10.60 0.74
CA PHE A 47 -4.76 10.82 0.89
C PHE A 47 -5.18 10.73 2.35
N SER A 48 -6.21 11.48 2.74
CA SER A 48 -6.74 11.41 4.09
C SER A 48 -7.63 10.17 4.29
N ASN A 49 -7.79 9.73 5.55
CA ASN A 49 -8.75 8.68 5.88
C ASN A 49 -10.18 9.01 5.41
N LYS A 50 -10.56 10.30 5.43
CA LYS A 50 -11.89 10.75 4.98
C LYS A 50 -12.08 10.55 3.47
N ASP A 51 -11.03 10.76 2.68
CA ASP A 51 -11.09 10.56 1.23
C ASP A 51 -11.20 9.07 0.90
N PHE A 52 -10.45 8.24 1.62
CA PHE A 52 -10.60 6.80 1.54
C PHE A 52 -12.03 6.36 1.91
N ASP A 53 -12.60 6.84 3.00
CA ASP A 53 -13.94 6.43 3.44
C ASP A 53 -15.03 6.84 2.43
N LYS A 54 -14.86 7.97 1.75
CA LYS A 54 -15.76 8.38 0.66
C LYS A 54 -15.63 7.44 -0.53
N ALA A 55 -14.39 7.16 -0.97
CA ALA A 55 -14.14 6.27 -2.09
C ALA A 55 -14.59 4.83 -1.80
N SER A 56 -14.33 4.34 -0.57
CA SER A 56 -14.68 3.00 -0.15
C SER A 56 -16.19 2.80 -0.07
N LYS A 57 -16.98 3.81 0.33
CA LYS A 57 -18.45 3.71 0.34
C LYS A 57 -19.02 3.45 -1.05
N VAL A 58 -18.54 4.20 -2.05
CA VAL A 58 -18.95 4.00 -3.46
C VAL A 58 -18.51 2.63 -3.97
N VAL A 59 -17.33 2.17 -3.55
CA VAL A 59 -16.80 0.86 -3.94
C VAL A 59 -17.56 -0.28 -3.26
N SER A 60 -17.91 -0.18 -1.97
CA SER A 60 -18.62 -1.26 -1.25
C SER A 60 -20.00 -1.59 -1.84
N GLU A 61 -20.63 -0.65 -2.55
CA GLU A 61 -21.94 -0.85 -3.17
C GLU A 61 -21.86 -1.41 -4.61
N ILE A 62 -20.73 -1.26 -5.32
CA ILE A 62 -20.65 -1.52 -6.77
C ILE A 62 -19.35 -2.26 -7.21
N VAL A 63 -18.28 -2.27 -6.42
CA VAL A 63 -16.91 -2.58 -6.88
C VAL A 63 -16.04 -3.37 -5.86
N SER A 64 -15.06 -4.18 -6.31
CA SER A 64 -14.12 -4.95 -5.47
C SER A 64 -13.04 -4.09 -4.79
N GLU A 65 -12.57 -4.49 -3.59
CA GLU A 65 -11.40 -3.90 -2.90
C GLU A 65 -10.14 -3.79 -3.79
N THR A 66 -10.02 -4.68 -4.79
CA THR A 66 -8.92 -4.66 -5.77
C THR A 66 -8.84 -3.32 -6.50
N GLN A 67 -9.98 -2.66 -6.73
CA GLN A 67 -10.02 -1.36 -7.41
C GLN A 67 -9.49 -0.23 -6.53
N LEU A 68 -9.67 -0.29 -5.21
CA LEU A 68 -9.08 0.69 -4.30
C LEU A 68 -7.55 0.63 -4.31
N TYR A 69 -6.96 -0.57 -4.43
CA TYR A 69 -5.51 -0.71 -4.63
C TYR A 69 -5.07 -0.09 -5.95
N LYS A 70 -5.80 -0.34 -7.04
CA LYS A 70 -5.48 0.23 -8.36
C LYS A 70 -5.58 1.76 -8.36
N GLN A 71 -6.60 2.32 -7.71
CA GLN A 71 -6.75 3.76 -7.58
C GLN A 71 -5.58 4.39 -6.81
N ALA A 72 -5.17 3.79 -5.69
CA ALA A 72 -3.98 4.25 -4.98
C ALA A 72 -2.72 4.12 -5.83
N GLY A 73 -2.48 2.95 -6.45
CA GLY A 73 -1.26 2.68 -7.21
C GLY A 73 -1.12 3.50 -8.49
N ASN A 74 -2.23 3.88 -9.11
CA ASN A 74 -2.26 4.76 -10.28
C ASN A 74 -2.32 6.25 -9.91
N SER A 75 -2.38 6.58 -8.62
CA SER A 75 -2.40 7.97 -8.16
C SER A 75 -1.01 8.59 -8.16
N ILE A 76 -0.98 9.91 -8.10
CA ILE A 76 0.22 10.69 -7.79
C ILE A 76 0.31 10.89 -6.27
N VAL A 77 1.54 10.97 -5.74
CA VAL A 77 1.76 11.29 -4.32
C VAL A 77 1.38 12.75 -4.08
N ILE A 78 0.38 12.99 -3.22
CA ILE A 78 -0.20 14.32 -2.99
C ILE A 78 0.87 15.31 -2.52
N ASP A 79 1.70 14.92 -1.55
CA ASP A 79 2.74 15.78 -1.00
C ASP A 79 3.71 16.29 -2.08
N VAL A 80 4.02 15.45 -3.08
CA VAL A 80 4.91 15.83 -4.18
C VAL A 80 4.20 16.84 -5.10
N LEU A 81 2.95 16.56 -5.47
CA LEU A 81 2.16 17.44 -6.32
C LEU A 81 1.98 18.84 -5.68
N GLU A 82 1.70 18.90 -4.39
CA GLU A 82 1.57 20.15 -3.65
C GLU A 82 2.83 21.01 -3.73
N LYS A 83 4.01 20.40 -3.57
CA LYS A 83 5.30 21.12 -3.66
C LYS A 83 5.57 21.63 -5.06
N ILE A 84 5.21 20.87 -6.09
CA ILE A 84 5.32 21.30 -7.50
C ILE A 84 4.45 22.55 -7.71
N PHE A 85 3.18 22.52 -7.31
CA PHE A 85 2.29 23.68 -7.45
C PHE A 85 2.75 24.90 -6.65
N ILE A 86 3.18 24.72 -5.41
CA ILE A 86 3.77 25.80 -4.62
C ILE A 86 4.93 26.45 -5.38
N LYS A 87 5.79 25.66 -6.04
CA LYS A 87 6.92 26.21 -6.80
C LYS A 87 6.46 26.93 -8.07
N MET A 88 5.52 26.36 -8.81
CA MET A 88 4.97 26.98 -10.03
C MET A 88 4.35 28.35 -9.73
N PHE A 89 3.42 28.41 -8.78
CA PHE A 89 2.65 29.63 -8.48
C PHE A 89 3.43 30.66 -7.62
N LYS A 90 4.51 30.27 -6.92
CA LYS A 90 5.40 31.24 -6.25
C LYS A 90 6.15 32.15 -7.23
N THR A 91 6.28 31.74 -8.49
CA THR A 91 7.01 32.50 -9.51
C THR A 91 6.23 33.71 -10.03
N GLU A 92 4.92 33.75 -9.81
CA GLU A 92 4.03 34.81 -10.32
C GLU A 92 3.96 36.06 -9.41
N LYS A 93 4.55 36.02 -8.21
CA LYS A 93 4.64 37.17 -7.29
C LYS A 93 6.02 37.85 -7.30
N LYS A 94 6.60 38.07 -8.47
CA LYS A 94 7.68 39.04 -8.64
C LYS A 94 7.13 40.24 -9.41
N ASN A 95 6.84 41.30 -8.67
CA ASN A 95 6.63 42.65 -9.19
C ASN A 95 7.87 43.11 -9.99
#